data_AF-A0A8J8L0U4-F1
#
_entry.id   AF-A0A8J8L0U4-F1
#
_cell.length_a   1.000
_cell.length_b   1.000
_cell.length_c   1.000
_cell.angle_alpha   90.00
_cell.angle_beta   90.00
_cell.angle_gamma   90.00
#
_symmetry.space_group_name_H-M   'P 1'
#
loop_
_entity.id
_entity.type
_entity.pdbx_description
1 polymer ?
#
loop_
_entity_poly.entity_id
_entity_poly.type
_entity_poly.pdbx_seq_one_letter_code
_entity_poly.pdbx_strand_id
1 'polypeptide(L)'
;MRRSLMLSLASLLLVPAFISCGGDEIPTAAPEAAKEPADILYHLQYVAVRKDYKHVALIAPITPDVVFPSARQLHVDAKALGLTLTPEELKGLGIEHLAAKLDALPGSQVDDYAVKDARLAFNAGIYRLTKGLTAKSWGKMRHMGITDNTAARQFGSQTVVKDMALGFDGKKVMTVSCLKKPDGTFGVTLMRYEINPKSLKQD
;
A
#
# COMPACT_ATOMS: atom_id res chain seq x y z
N MET A 1 32.68 26.59 51.55
CA MET A 1 31.74 26.38 50.43
C MET A 1 32.45 25.58 49.34
N ARG A 2 32.17 24.27 49.23
CA ARG A 2 32.67 23.40 48.14
C ARG A 2 31.44 22.94 47.35
N ARG A 3 31.34 23.36 46.08
CA ARG A 3 30.29 22.90 45.15
C ARG A 3 30.80 21.64 44.46
N SER A 4 30.15 20.51 44.70
CA SER A 4 30.33 19.30 43.92
C SER A 4 29.62 19.48 42.58
N LEU A 5 30.39 19.47 41.48
CA LEU A 5 29.88 19.32 40.12
C LEU A 5 29.52 17.85 39.89
N MET A 6 28.23 17.53 39.82
CA MET A 6 27.75 16.26 39.30
C MET A 6 27.87 16.30 37.76
N LEU A 7 28.82 15.55 37.22
CA LEU A 7 28.86 15.18 35.81
C LEU A 7 27.71 14.22 35.52
N SER A 8 26.69 14.71 34.82
CA SER A 8 25.69 13.85 34.18
C SER A 8 26.38 13.02 33.10
N LEU A 9 26.40 11.70 33.28
CA LEU A 9 26.74 10.76 32.21
C LEU A 9 25.70 10.95 31.10
N ALA A 10 26.10 11.64 30.03
CA ALA A 10 25.40 11.57 28.76
C ALA A 10 25.52 10.13 28.24
N SER A 11 24.45 9.36 28.40
CA SER A 11 24.31 8.07 27.71
C SER A 11 24.37 8.33 26.21
N LEU A 12 25.52 8.05 25.60
CA LEU A 12 25.62 7.86 24.16
C LEU A 12 24.68 6.70 23.79
N LEU A 13 23.47 7.04 23.38
CA LEU A 13 22.64 6.13 22.61
C LEU A 13 23.37 5.93 21.28
N LEU A 14 24.03 4.77 21.16
CA LEU A 14 24.41 4.16 19.90
C LEU A 14 23.13 4.04 19.07
N VAL A 15 22.85 5.07 18.28
CA VAL A 15 21.99 4.93 17.10
C VAL A 15 22.72 3.93 16.21
N PRO A 16 22.14 2.76 15.89
CA PRO A 16 22.70 1.95 14.83
C PRO A 16 22.63 2.80 13.56
N ALA A 17 23.77 3.34 13.16
CA ALA A 17 23.94 3.89 11.83
C ALA A 17 23.71 2.72 10.87
N PHE A 18 22.55 2.72 10.21
CA PHE A 18 22.34 1.92 9.01
C PHE A 18 23.27 2.47 7.92
N ILE A 19 24.53 2.08 8.00
CA ILE A 19 25.45 2.13 6.86
C ILE A 19 25.05 0.92 6.02
N SER A 20 24.30 1.16 4.96
CA SER A 20 24.01 0.15 3.96
C SER A 20 24.45 0.66 2.60
N CYS A 21 25.58 0.13 2.16
CA CYS A 21 26.06 0.26 0.79
C CYS A 21 24.98 -0.23 -0.17
N GLY A 22 24.78 0.53 -1.26
CA GLY A 22 23.66 0.39 -2.18
C GLY A 22 23.33 -1.05 -2.61
N GLY A 23 22.10 -1.44 -2.33
CA GLY A 23 21.45 -2.63 -2.85
C GLY A 23 20.08 -2.80 -2.21
N ASP A 24 19.01 -2.71 -3.01
CA ASP A 24 17.74 -3.41 -2.80
C ASP A 24 17.22 -3.54 -1.34
N GLU A 25 17.13 -2.44 -0.58
CA GLU A 25 16.58 -2.46 0.79
C GLU A 25 15.07 -2.64 0.77
N ILE A 26 14.64 -3.90 0.86
CA ILE A 26 13.25 -4.26 1.11
C ILE A 26 13.06 -4.41 2.62
N PRO A 27 12.00 -3.85 3.22
CA PRO A 27 11.73 -4.01 4.65
C PRO A 27 11.69 -5.49 5.06
N THR A 28 12.57 -5.88 5.98
CA THR A 28 12.64 -7.24 6.55
C THR A 28 11.73 -7.40 7.76
N ALA A 29 11.41 -6.31 8.44
CA ALA A 29 10.41 -6.20 9.49
C ALA A 29 9.16 -5.49 8.98
N ALA A 30 8.02 -5.76 9.62
CA ALA A 30 6.78 -5.06 9.32
C ALA A 30 6.96 -3.56 9.60
N PRO A 31 6.65 -2.66 8.64
CA PRO A 31 6.72 -1.22 8.86
C PRO A 31 5.80 -0.75 9.99
N GLU A 32 6.19 0.34 10.66
CA GLU A 32 5.31 1.08 11.55
C GLU A 32 4.12 1.68 10.79
N ALA A 33 3.10 2.15 11.51
CA ALA A 33 1.94 2.77 10.88
C ALA A 33 2.33 4.00 10.05
N ALA A 34 1.85 4.07 8.81
CA ALA A 34 2.15 5.16 7.89
C ALA A 34 1.67 6.54 8.41
N LYS A 35 2.59 7.41 8.81
CA LYS A 35 2.28 8.78 9.28
C LYS A 35 2.31 9.79 8.14
N GLU A 36 3.01 9.48 7.06
CA GLU A 36 3.08 10.24 5.81
C GLU A 36 2.66 9.38 4.61
N PRO A 37 2.21 9.97 3.49
CA PRO A 37 1.87 9.20 2.29
C PRO A 37 3.04 8.37 1.75
N ALA A 38 4.27 8.86 1.93
CA ALA A 38 5.49 8.18 1.51
C ALA A 38 5.69 6.83 2.24
N ASP A 39 5.22 6.72 3.48
CA ASP A 39 5.39 5.51 4.29
C ASP A 39 4.65 4.31 3.70
N ILE A 40 3.58 4.55 2.93
CA ILE A 40 2.82 3.52 2.22
C ILE A 40 3.72 2.68 1.31
N LEU A 41 4.76 3.28 0.72
CA LEU A 41 5.70 2.54 -0.13
C LEU A 41 6.35 1.37 0.64
N TYR A 42 6.77 1.58 1.89
CA TYR A 42 7.39 0.53 2.70
C TYR A 42 6.42 -0.62 2.99
N HIS A 43 5.14 -0.30 3.25
CA HIS A 43 4.11 -1.33 3.43
C HIS A 43 3.89 -2.14 2.15
N LEU A 44 3.83 -1.50 0.98
CA LEU A 44 3.67 -2.17 -0.30
C LEU A 44 4.88 -3.06 -0.63
N GLN A 45 6.09 -2.58 -0.40
CA GLN A 45 7.33 -3.35 -0.54
C GLN A 45 7.34 -4.57 0.40
N TYR A 46 6.95 -4.38 1.66
CA TYR A 46 6.86 -5.46 2.64
C TYR A 46 5.87 -6.54 2.20
N VAL A 47 4.65 -6.14 1.81
CA VAL A 47 3.60 -7.06 1.34
C VAL A 47 4.06 -7.84 0.11
N ALA A 48 4.66 -7.16 -0.88
CA ALA A 48 5.09 -7.78 -2.13
C ALA A 48 6.14 -8.87 -1.91
N VAL A 49 7.01 -8.71 -0.91
CA VAL A 49 8.14 -9.64 -0.68
C VAL A 49 7.84 -10.67 0.38
N ARG A 50 7.24 -10.25 1.50
CA ARG A 50 6.97 -11.15 2.64
C ARG A 50 5.70 -11.96 2.45
N LYS A 51 4.81 -11.52 1.53
CA LYS A 51 3.51 -12.15 1.29
C LYS A 51 2.68 -12.26 2.57
N ASP A 52 2.86 -11.32 3.50
CA ASP A 52 2.03 -11.21 4.70
C ASP A 52 0.70 -10.55 4.32
N TYR A 53 -0.27 -11.39 3.98
CA TYR A 53 -1.60 -10.97 3.54
C TYR A 53 -2.34 -10.12 4.59
N LYS A 54 -2.07 -10.37 5.88
CA LYS A 54 -2.74 -9.66 6.97
C LYS A 54 -2.22 -8.22 7.10
N HIS A 55 -0.98 -7.97 6.69
CA HIS A 55 -0.36 -6.65 6.73
C HIS A 55 -1.10 -5.64 5.85
N VAL A 56 -1.72 -6.08 4.75
CA VAL A 56 -2.46 -5.19 3.84
C VAL A 56 -3.58 -4.42 4.55
N ALA A 57 -4.21 -5.03 5.56
CA ALA A 57 -5.28 -4.40 6.32
C ALA A 57 -4.82 -3.14 7.09
N LEU A 58 -3.52 -2.99 7.37
CA LEU A 58 -2.97 -1.82 8.07
C LEU A 58 -2.97 -0.57 7.19
N ILE A 59 -2.87 -0.75 5.87
CA ILE A 59 -2.87 0.32 4.87
C ILE A 59 -4.19 0.41 4.11
N ALA A 60 -5.24 -0.28 4.54
CA ALA A 60 -6.55 -0.19 3.95
C ALA A 60 -7.40 0.91 4.63
N PRO A 61 -8.24 1.65 3.88
CA PRO A 61 -9.21 2.54 4.46
C PRO A 61 -10.36 1.70 5.03
N ILE A 62 -11.02 2.20 6.07
CA ILE A 62 -12.07 1.46 6.78
C ILE A 62 -13.47 1.91 6.33
N THR A 63 -13.57 3.05 5.65
CA THR A 63 -14.84 3.72 5.32
C THR A 63 -15.53 3.08 4.10
N PRO A 64 -16.82 2.68 4.21
CA PRO A 64 -17.57 1.98 3.15
C PRO A 64 -17.57 2.64 1.77
N ASP A 65 -17.81 3.95 1.74
CA ASP A 65 -17.82 4.83 0.57
C ASP A 65 -16.52 4.79 -0.26
N VAL A 66 -15.41 4.42 0.36
CA VAL A 66 -14.14 4.20 -0.33
C VAL A 66 -13.98 2.72 -0.71
N VAL A 67 -14.19 1.80 0.24
CA VAL A 67 -13.80 0.38 0.02
C VAL A 67 -14.60 -0.29 -1.08
N PHE A 68 -15.90 -0.01 -1.25
CA PHE A 68 -16.70 -0.63 -2.32
C PHE A 68 -16.22 -0.25 -3.74
N PRO A 69 -16.25 1.03 -4.14
CA PRO A 69 -15.84 1.43 -5.49
C PRO A 69 -14.37 1.13 -5.75
N SER A 70 -13.50 1.27 -4.74
CA SER A 70 -12.09 0.97 -4.90
C SER A 70 -11.79 -0.53 -4.98
N ALA A 71 -12.44 -1.38 -4.20
CA ALA A 71 -12.27 -2.84 -4.34
C ALA A 71 -12.61 -3.28 -5.77
N ARG A 72 -13.76 -2.82 -6.29
CA ARG A 72 -14.14 -3.04 -7.69
C ARG A 72 -13.06 -2.57 -8.65
N GLN A 73 -12.58 -1.33 -8.52
CA GLN A 73 -11.61 -0.77 -9.44
C GLN A 73 -10.26 -1.52 -9.41
N LEU A 74 -9.74 -1.83 -8.23
CA LEU A 74 -8.47 -2.57 -8.06
C LEU A 74 -8.53 -3.93 -8.77
N HIS A 75 -9.65 -4.65 -8.67
CA HIS A 75 -9.80 -5.95 -9.32
C HIS A 75 -10.01 -5.83 -10.84
N VAL A 76 -10.74 -4.81 -11.32
CA VAL A 76 -10.86 -4.51 -12.76
C VAL A 76 -9.48 -4.24 -13.37
N ASP A 77 -8.68 -3.39 -12.72
CA ASP A 77 -7.34 -3.04 -13.19
C ASP A 77 -6.41 -4.26 -13.17
N ALA A 78 -6.45 -5.04 -12.09
CA ALA A 78 -5.67 -6.27 -11.99
C ALA A 78 -6.04 -7.30 -13.07
N LYS A 79 -7.34 -7.44 -13.38
CA LYS A 79 -7.81 -8.30 -14.47
C LYS A 79 -7.29 -7.81 -15.83
N ALA A 80 -7.34 -6.51 -16.11
CA ALA A 80 -6.83 -5.95 -17.35
C ALA A 80 -5.33 -6.22 -17.55
N LEU A 81 -4.58 -6.36 -16.46
CA LEU A 81 -3.16 -6.73 -16.47
C LEU A 81 -2.91 -8.24 -16.53
N GLY A 82 -3.96 -9.06 -16.39
CA GLY A 82 -3.87 -10.52 -16.30
C GLY A 82 -3.26 -11.01 -14.99
N LEU A 83 -3.37 -10.23 -13.92
CA LEU A 83 -2.92 -10.61 -12.58
C LEU A 83 -4.03 -11.42 -11.92
N THR A 84 -3.71 -12.59 -11.36
CA THR A 84 -4.67 -13.49 -10.72
C THR A 84 -4.22 -13.85 -9.31
N LEU A 85 -5.16 -14.28 -8.47
CA LEU A 85 -4.87 -14.86 -7.16
C LEU A 85 -4.92 -16.38 -7.26
N THR A 86 -3.94 -17.07 -6.67
CA THR A 86 -3.98 -18.54 -6.56
C THR A 86 -4.94 -18.97 -5.44
N PRO A 87 -5.37 -20.25 -5.40
CA PRO A 87 -6.17 -20.77 -4.30
C PRO A 87 -5.54 -20.55 -2.92
N GLU A 88 -4.21 -20.68 -2.80
CA GLU A 88 -3.47 -20.47 -1.56
C GLU A 88 -3.48 -19.00 -1.13
N GLU A 89 -3.37 -18.08 -2.08
CA GLU A 89 -3.45 -16.63 -1.82
C GLU A 89 -4.87 -16.23 -1.41
N LEU A 90 -5.90 -16.75 -2.10
CA LEU A 90 -7.31 -16.55 -1.73
C LEU A 90 -7.56 -16.99 -0.28
N LYS A 91 -7.02 -18.15 0.10
CA LYS A 91 -7.08 -18.67 1.47
C LYS A 91 -6.31 -17.83 2.48
N GLY A 92 -5.11 -17.38 2.11
CA GLY A 92 -4.30 -16.50 2.96
C GLY A 92 -4.94 -15.14 3.22
N LEU A 93 -5.70 -14.64 2.24
CA LEU A 93 -6.49 -13.40 2.31
C LEU A 93 -7.88 -13.60 2.94
N GLY A 94 -8.34 -14.85 3.12
CA GLY A 94 -9.66 -15.19 3.67
C GLY A 94 -10.83 -14.77 2.78
N ILE A 95 -10.66 -14.91 1.45
CA ILE A 95 -11.64 -14.48 0.44
C ILE A 95 -12.03 -15.60 -0.53
N GLU A 96 -11.87 -16.86 -0.15
CA GLU A 96 -12.22 -18.00 -1.01
C GLU A 96 -13.68 -17.93 -1.50
N HIS A 97 -14.59 -17.48 -0.64
CA HIS A 97 -16.01 -17.30 -0.95
C HIS A 97 -16.30 -16.19 -1.97
N LEU A 98 -15.33 -15.30 -2.24
CA LEU A 98 -15.46 -14.21 -3.19
C LEU A 98 -14.78 -14.50 -4.53
N ALA A 99 -14.04 -15.60 -4.67
CA ALA A 99 -13.17 -15.87 -5.81
C ALA A 99 -13.86 -15.72 -7.17
N ALA A 100 -15.08 -16.22 -7.31
CA ALA A 100 -15.86 -16.15 -8.56
C ALA A 100 -16.39 -14.75 -8.89
N LYS A 101 -16.39 -13.83 -7.91
CA LYS A 101 -17.02 -12.50 -8.01
C LYS A 101 -16.01 -11.36 -8.12
N LEU A 102 -14.73 -11.58 -7.82
CA LEU A 102 -13.71 -10.53 -7.71
C LEU A 102 -13.64 -9.59 -8.92
N ASP A 103 -13.82 -10.13 -10.12
CA ASP A 103 -13.74 -9.37 -11.38
C ASP A 103 -15.05 -8.64 -11.75
N ALA A 104 -16.09 -8.78 -10.95
CA ALA A 104 -17.44 -8.23 -11.17
C ALA A 104 -18.06 -7.70 -9.87
N LEU A 105 -17.23 -7.23 -8.93
CA LEU A 105 -17.70 -6.68 -7.66
C LEU A 105 -18.60 -5.45 -7.88
N PRO A 106 -19.68 -5.30 -7.11
CA PRO A 106 -20.51 -4.11 -7.15
C PRO A 106 -19.78 -2.90 -6.54
N GLY A 107 -20.11 -1.70 -6.99
CA GLY A 107 -19.53 -0.45 -6.49
C GLY A 107 -20.15 0.06 -5.18
N SER A 108 -21.12 -0.66 -4.63
CA SER A 108 -21.84 -0.34 -3.39
C SER A 108 -22.28 -1.62 -2.69
N GLN A 109 -22.81 -1.48 -1.48
CA GLN A 109 -23.41 -2.60 -0.74
C GLN A 109 -24.63 -3.16 -1.49
N VAL A 110 -24.73 -4.49 -1.50
CA VAL A 110 -25.89 -5.28 -1.95
C VAL A 110 -26.06 -6.49 -1.03
N ASP A 111 -27.19 -7.20 -1.09
CA ASP A 111 -27.55 -8.26 -0.14
C ASP A 111 -26.50 -9.37 -0.02
N ASP A 112 -25.81 -9.73 -1.11
CA ASP A 112 -24.80 -10.79 -1.15
C ASP A 112 -23.34 -10.27 -1.13
N TYR A 113 -23.15 -8.98 -0.81
CA TYR A 113 -21.85 -8.34 -0.69
C TYR A 113 -21.86 -7.26 0.40
N ALA A 114 -21.59 -7.69 1.63
CA ALA A 114 -21.56 -6.82 2.79
C ALA A 114 -20.24 -6.03 2.90
N VAL A 115 -20.22 -4.99 3.74
CA VAL A 115 -19.03 -4.16 4.03
C VAL A 115 -17.80 -5.00 4.42
N LYS A 116 -18.00 -6.07 5.19
CA LYS A 116 -16.92 -6.98 5.59
C LYS A 116 -16.23 -7.60 4.37
N ASP A 117 -17.02 -8.09 3.42
CA ASP A 117 -16.51 -8.69 2.19
C ASP A 117 -15.87 -7.64 1.28
N ALA A 118 -16.43 -6.42 1.24
CA ALA A 118 -15.81 -5.31 0.53
C ALA A 118 -14.42 -4.94 1.06
N ARG A 119 -14.23 -4.95 2.38
CA ARG A 119 -12.91 -4.72 2.99
C ARG A 119 -11.92 -5.84 2.67
N LEU A 120 -12.37 -7.10 2.71
CA LEU A 120 -11.51 -8.24 2.36
C LEU A 120 -11.14 -8.22 0.87
N ALA A 121 -12.10 -7.96 -0.01
CA ALA A 121 -11.86 -7.78 -1.44
C ALA A 121 -10.91 -6.59 -1.71
N PHE A 122 -11.10 -5.47 -1.01
CA PHE A 122 -10.19 -4.32 -1.13
C PHE A 122 -8.73 -4.70 -0.81
N ASN A 123 -8.50 -5.41 0.31
CA ASN A 123 -7.18 -5.89 0.69
C ASN A 123 -6.61 -6.85 -0.37
N ALA A 124 -7.45 -7.76 -0.87
CA ALA A 124 -7.06 -8.67 -1.94
C ALA A 124 -6.71 -7.93 -3.23
N GLY A 125 -7.40 -6.85 -3.57
CA GLY A 125 -7.12 -5.98 -4.71
C GLY A 125 -5.75 -5.30 -4.62
N ILE A 126 -5.40 -4.74 -3.45
CA ILE A 126 -4.06 -4.20 -3.20
C ILE A 126 -3.01 -5.29 -3.42
N TYR A 127 -3.17 -6.44 -2.75
CA TYR A 127 -2.21 -7.54 -2.86
C TYR A 127 -2.06 -8.01 -4.32
N ARG A 128 -3.19 -8.23 -5.01
CA ARG A 128 -3.24 -8.68 -6.41
C ARG A 128 -2.46 -7.74 -7.34
N LEU A 129 -2.55 -6.43 -7.14
CA LEU A 129 -1.81 -5.45 -7.92
C LEU A 129 -0.31 -5.44 -7.60
N THR A 130 0.12 -5.80 -6.39
CA THR A 130 1.56 -5.90 -6.09
C THR A 130 2.26 -6.98 -6.92
N LYS A 131 1.52 -8.02 -7.35
CA LYS A 131 2.03 -9.12 -8.17
C LYS A 131 2.49 -8.72 -9.56
N GLY A 132 2.19 -7.50 -10.02
CA GLY A 132 2.64 -7.01 -11.32
C GLY A 132 4.16 -6.84 -11.41
N LEU A 133 4.85 -6.72 -10.27
CA LEU A 133 6.29 -6.49 -10.22
C LEU A 133 7.03 -7.59 -9.43
N THR A 134 8.27 -7.90 -9.83
CA THR A 134 9.16 -8.78 -9.06
C THR A 134 9.52 -8.15 -7.71
N ALA A 135 9.89 -8.99 -6.74
CA ALA A 135 10.40 -8.52 -5.44
C ALA A 135 11.58 -7.55 -5.61
N LYS A 136 12.51 -7.86 -6.53
CA LYS A 136 13.64 -6.99 -6.84
C LYS A 136 13.19 -5.64 -7.43
N SER A 137 12.21 -5.64 -8.34
CA SER A 137 11.62 -4.41 -8.87
C SER A 137 10.95 -3.58 -7.78
N TRP A 138 10.26 -4.21 -6.82
CA TRP A 138 9.74 -3.55 -5.63
C TRP A 138 10.84 -2.94 -4.75
N GLY A 139 11.98 -3.61 -4.58
CA GLY A 139 13.14 -3.06 -3.85
C GLY A 139 13.76 -1.81 -4.48
N LYS A 140 13.61 -1.64 -5.80
CA LYS A 140 14.03 -0.43 -6.51
C LYS A 140 13.01 0.69 -6.49
N MET A 141 11.77 0.43 -6.09
CA MET A 141 10.73 1.47 -6.08
C MET A 141 11.08 2.61 -5.15
N ARG A 142 10.85 3.83 -5.64
CA ARG A 142 10.96 5.08 -4.90
C ARG A 142 9.72 5.92 -5.17
N HIS A 143 9.34 6.76 -4.22
CA HIS A 143 8.37 7.81 -4.53
C HIS A 143 9.05 8.89 -5.38
N MET A 144 8.40 9.32 -6.46
CA MET A 144 8.89 10.33 -7.40
C MET A 144 8.22 11.70 -7.19
N GLY A 145 7.31 11.80 -6.23
CA GLY A 145 6.57 13.02 -5.93
C GLY A 145 5.21 12.70 -5.32
N ILE A 146 4.70 13.62 -4.52
CA ILE A 146 3.39 13.54 -3.88
C ILE A 146 2.65 14.82 -4.19
N THR A 147 1.42 14.70 -4.66
CA THR A 147 0.58 15.84 -5.07
C THR A 147 -0.79 15.76 -4.40
N ASP A 148 -1.46 16.90 -4.24
CA ASP A 148 -2.85 16.93 -3.80
C ASP A 148 -3.75 16.31 -4.88
N ASN A 149 -4.58 15.35 -4.49
CA ASN A 149 -5.63 14.85 -5.38
C ASN A 149 -6.82 15.82 -5.34
N THR A 150 -6.79 16.79 -6.25
CA THR A 150 -7.83 17.82 -6.35
C THR A 150 -9.15 17.26 -6.89
N ALA A 151 -9.12 16.16 -7.65
CA ALA A 151 -10.31 15.50 -8.15
C ALA A 151 -11.17 14.91 -7.01
N ALA A 152 -10.54 14.33 -5.99
CA ALA A 152 -11.27 13.85 -4.80
C ALA A 152 -12.03 14.98 -4.09
N ARG A 153 -11.45 16.19 -4.03
CA ARG A 153 -12.12 17.38 -3.48
C ARG A 153 -13.29 17.85 -4.35
N GLN A 154 -13.18 17.71 -5.68
CA GLN A 154 -14.24 18.08 -6.63
C GLN A 154 -15.51 17.21 -6.47
N PHE A 155 -15.38 15.99 -5.94
CA PHE A 155 -16.52 15.12 -5.59
C PHE A 155 -17.04 15.34 -4.16
N GLY A 156 -16.69 16.46 -3.51
CA GLY A 156 -17.19 16.83 -2.19
C GLY A 156 -16.50 16.14 -1.02
N SER A 157 -15.43 15.37 -1.27
CA SER A 157 -14.65 14.78 -0.18
C SER A 157 -13.88 15.86 0.56
N GLN A 158 -14.18 16.01 1.86
CA GLN A 158 -13.39 16.82 2.80
C GLN A 158 -12.09 16.09 3.21
N THR A 159 -11.93 14.84 2.80
CA THR A 159 -10.80 14.02 3.21
C THR A 159 -9.56 14.35 2.38
N VAL A 160 -8.41 14.50 3.06
CA VAL A 160 -7.14 14.75 2.39
C VAL A 160 -6.71 13.48 1.65
N VAL A 161 -6.78 13.54 0.32
CA VAL A 161 -6.23 12.53 -0.58
C VAL A 161 -5.00 13.10 -1.27
N LYS A 162 -3.92 12.31 -1.28
CA LYS A 162 -2.65 12.63 -1.91
C LYS A 162 -2.33 11.57 -2.95
N ASP A 163 -1.92 11.95 -4.13
CA ASP A 163 -1.44 11.01 -5.14
C ASP A 163 0.09 10.93 -5.06
N MET A 164 0.59 9.74 -4.74
CA MET A 164 2.01 9.40 -4.71
C MET A 164 2.39 8.71 -6.03
N ALA A 165 3.31 9.32 -6.77
CA ALA A 165 3.93 8.68 -7.93
C ALA A 165 5.03 7.72 -7.45
N LEU A 166 4.99 6.46 -7.89
CA LEU A 166 6.02 5.45 -7.63
C LEU A 166 6.74 5.10 -8.92
N GLY A 167 8.06 5.02 -8.87
CA GLY A 167 8.90 4.72 -10.03
C GLY A 167 10.30 4.20 -9.69
N PHE A 168 10.89 3.50 -10.64
CA PHE A 168 12.27 3.01 -10.61
C PHE A 168 12.92 3.34 -11.96
N ASP A 169 14.25 3.44 -11.99
CA ASP A 169 15.02 3.76 -13.20
C ASP A 169 14.52 5.01 -13.95
N GLY A 170 14.10 6.04 -13.18
CA GLY A 170 13.58 7.31 -13.72
C GLY A 170 12.20 7.24 -14.37
N LYS A 171 11.52 6.10 -14.34
CA LYS A 171 10.19 5.92 -14.93
C LYS A 171 9.10 5.86 -13.87
N LYS A 172 8.06 6.66 -14.04
CA LYS A 172 6.82 6.53 -13.25
C LYS A 172 6.12 5.23 -13.67
N VAL A 173 5.96 4.30 -12.74
CA VAL A 173 5.36 2.99 -12.96
C VAL A 173 3.91 2.94 -12.47
N MET A 174 3.66 3.57 -11.32
CA MET A 174 2.37 3.49 -10.63
C MET A 174 2.02 4.82 -9.96
N THR A 175 0.73 5.10 -9.83
CA THR A 175 0.20 6.09 -8.89
C THR A 175 -0.52 5.35 -7.78
N VAL A 176 -0.21 5.73 -6.53
CA VAL A 176 -0.93 5.26 -5.34
C VAL A 176 -1.64 6.46 -4.73
N SER A 177 -2.97 6.41 -4.68
CA SER A 177 -3.76 7.42 -3.97
C SER A 177 -3.81 7.06 -2.50
N CYS A 178 -3.42 8.01 -1.65
CA CYS A 178 -3.30 7.84 -0.21
C CYS A 178 -4.27 8.78 0.51
N LEU A 179 -5.11 8.24 1.37
CA LEU A 179 -6.07 8.97 2.19
C LEU A 179 -5.61 9.02 3.63
N LYS A 180 -5.71 10.20 4.25
CA LYS A 180 -5.51 10.33 5.70
C LYS A 180 -6.73 9.79 6.44
N LYS A 181 -6.54 8.71 7.21
CA LYS A 181 -7.58 8.07 8.02
C LYS A 181 -7.91 8.92 9.27
N PRO A 182 -9.05 8.67 9.93
CA PRO A 182 -9.41 9.37 11.16
C PRO A 182 -8.41 9.20 12.32
N ASP A 183 -7.66 8.09 12.34
CA ASP A 183 -6.61 7.82 13.33
C ASP A 183 -5.31 8.61 13.10
N GLY A 184 -5.27 9.45 12.06
CA GLY A 184 -4.13 10.29 11.71
C GLY A 184 -3.09 9.61 10.80
N THR A 185 -3.22 8.30 10.55
CA THR A 185 -2.33 7.55 9.66
C THR A 185 -2.85 7.54 8.22
N PHE A 186 -2.01 7.17 7.25
CA PHE A 186 -2.38 7.08 5.84
C PHE A 186 -2.78 5.64 5.46
N GLY A 187 -3.70 5.53 4.50
CA GLY A 187 -4.04 4.28 3.84
C GLY A 187 -4.17 4.48 2.33
N VAL A 188 -4.07 3.40 1.57
CA VAL A 188 -4.30 3.36 0.11
C VAL A 188 -5.79 3.52 -0.15
N THR A 189 -6.19 4.26 -1.18
CA THR A 189 -7.56 4.24 -1.72
C THR A 189 -7.61 3.68 -3.13
N LEU A 190 -6.52 3.82 -3.89
CA LEU A 190 -6.39 3.30 -5.23
C LEU A 190 -4.92 3.03 -5.56
N MET A 191 -4.67 2.02 -6.38
CA MET A 191 -3.38 1.76 -7.01
C MET A 191 -3.60 1.63 -8.50
N ARG A 192 -2.88 2.42 -9.31
CA ARG A 192 -3.01 2.41 -10.76
C ARG A 192 -1.64 2.29 -11.41
N TYR A 193 -1.46 1.25 -12.22
CA TYR A 193 -0.31 1.17 -13.11
C TYR A 193 -0.44 2.22 -14.22
N GLU A 194 0.57 3.07 -14.34
CA GLU A 194 0.67 4.07 -15.42
C GLU A 194 1.33 3.47 -16.67
N ILE A 195 2.03 2.34 -16.49
CA ILE A 195 2.68 1.57 -17.55
C ILE A 195 2.34 0.10 -17.32
N ASN A 196 2.10 -0.65 -18.41
CA ASN A 196 1.88 -2.09 -18.30
C ASN A 196 3.14 -2.76 -17.72
N PRO A 197 3.07 -3.44 -16.56
CA PRO A 197 4.24 -4.02 -15.92
C PRO A 197 4.96 -5.08 -16.77
N LYS A 198 4.25 -5.76 -17.68
CA LYS A 198 4.86 -6.73 -18.61
C LYS A 198 5.81 -6.08 -19.62
N SER A 199 5.69 -4.77 -19.84
CA SER A 199 6.57 -3.99 -20.72
C SER A 199 7.82 -3.47 -20.02
N LEU A 200 7.88 -3.57 -18.69
CA LEU A 200 9.02 -3.12 -17.91
C LEU A 200 10.13 -4.16 -17.97
N LYS A 201 11.38 -3.67 -18.04
CA LYS A 201 12.54 -4.52 -17.77
C LYS A 201 12.58 -4.78 -16.28
N GLN A 202 12.11 -5.96 -15.88
CA GLN A 202 12.15 -6.42 -14.50
C GLN A 202 13.36 -7.33 -14.32
N ASP A 203 14.10 -7.11 -13.24
CA ASP A 203 15.23 -7.97 -12.85
C ASP A 203 14.80 -9.10 -11.91
#